data_AF-A0A917HSK0-F1
#
_entry.id   AF-A0A917HSK0-F1
#
_cell.length_a   1.000
_cell.length_b   1.000
_cell.length_c   1.000
_cell.angle_alpha   90.00
_cell.angle_beta   90.00
_cell.angle_gamma   90.00
#
_symmetry.space_group_name_H-M   'P 1'
#
loop_
_entity.id
_entity.type
_entity.pdbx_description
1 polymer ?
#
loop_
_entity_poly.entity_id
_entity_poly.type
_entity_poly.pdbx_seq_one_letter_code
_entity_poly.pdbx_strand_id
1 'polypeptide(L)' 'MTVANQVKEALGTLISAQASLEQFTQKAQNEKTKQIYSNAAAEIKDIIVHLDNRLTTIEQEEPQYRNLEH' A
#
# COMPACT_ATOMS: atom_id res chain seq x y z
N MET A 1 -12.40 14.66 -6.13
CA MET A 1 -11.48 13.52 -5.92
C MET A 1 -11.87 12.44 -6.90
N THR A 2 -10.94 11.97 -7.73
CA THR A 2 -11.16 10.81 -8.62
C THR A 2 -11.01 9.51 -7.84
N VAL A 3 -11.45 8.40 -8.42
CA VAL A 3 -11.21 7.07 -7.82
C VAL A 3 -9.71 6.82 -7.69
N ALA A 4 -8.91 7.23 -8.68
CA ALA A 4 -7.45 7.15 -8.61
C ALA A 4 -6.87 7.88 -7.39
N ASN A 5 -7.36 9.08 -7.06
CA ASN A 5 -6.89 9.83 -5.89
C ASN A 5 -7.24 9.12 -4.58
N GLN A 6 -8.43 8.54 -4.48
CA GLN A 6 -8.83 7.77 -3.29
C GLN A 6 -7.94 6.52 -3.11
N VAL A 7 -7.60 5.84 -4.20
CA VAL A 7 -6.69 4.67 -4.15
C VAL A 7 -5.27 5.09 -3.76
N LYS A 8 -4.76 6.22 -4.29
CA LYS A 8 -3.44 6.78 -3.90
C LYS A 8 -3.38 7.15 -2.41
N GLU A 9 -4.42 7.77 -1.87
CA GLU A 9 -4.51 8.11 -0.44
C GLU A 9 -4.52 6.85 0.44
N ALA A 10 -5.28 5.82 0.03
CA ALA A 10 -5.30 4.53 0.71
C ALA A 10 -3.92 3.83 0.68
N LEU A 11 -3.24 3.84 -0.47
CA LEU A 11 -1.88 3.31 -0.61
C LEU A 11 -0.90 4.00 0.35
N GLY A 12 -0.92 5.34 0.44
CA GLY A 12 -0.07 6.08 1.37
C GLY A 12 -0.31 5.71 2.84
N THR A 13 -1.57 5.47 3.21
CA THR A 13 -1.94 5.02 4.56
C THR A 13 -1.41 3.61 4.85
N LEU A 14 -1.55 2.69 3.89
CA LEU A 14 -1.06 1.31 4.02
C LEU A 14 0.46 1.24 4.10
N ILE A 15 1.18 2.01 3.29
CA ILE A 15 2.65 2.09 3.32
C ILE A 15 3.12 2.59 4.70
N SER A 16 2.46 3.62 5.23
CA SER A 16 2.79 4.15 6.56
C SER A 16 2.52 3.12 7.68
N ALA A 17 1.44 2.35 7.56
CA ALA A 17 1.12 1.27 8.48
C ALA A 17 2.13 0.11 8.40
N GLN A 18 2.50 -0.34 7.20
CA GLN A 18 3.52 -1.37 6.98
C GLN A 18 4.87 -0.96 7.58
N ALA A 19 5.33 0.26 7.32
CA ALA A 19 6.57 0.78 7.91
C ALA A 19 6.51 0.82 9.45
N SER A 20 5.36 1.17 10.02
CA SER A 20 5.16 1.16 11.48
C SER A 20 5.27 -0.26 12.05
N LEU A 21 4.68 -1.26 11.40
CA LEU A 21 4.78 -2.66 11.81
C LEU A 21 6.20 -3.21 11.70
N GLU A 22 6.96 -2.82 10.67
CA GLU A 22 8.38 -3.15 10.57
C GLU A 22 9.17 -2.55 11.72
N GLN A 23 8.93 -1.29 12.08
CA GLN A 23 9.54 -0.67 13.25
C GLN A 23 9.16 -1.37 14.56
N PHE A 24 7.90 -1.80 14.72
CA PHE A 24 7.47 -2.56 15.90
C PHE A 24 8.12 -3.94 15.98
N THR A 25 8.34 -4.58 14.83
CA THR A 25 9.10 -5.84 14.75
C THR A 25 10.52 -5.65 15.26
N GLN A 26 11.20 -4.56 14.89
CA GLN A 26 12.55 -4.24 15.38
C GLN A 26 12.60 -3.94 16.89
N LYS A 27 11.52 -3.35 17.44
CA LYS A 27 11.42 -3.01 18.87
C LYS A 27 10.93 -4.16 19.75
N ALA A 28 10.27 -5.16 19.18
CA ALA A 28 9.71 -6.27 19.92
C ALA A 28 10.82 -7.18 20.46
N GLN A 29 10.76 -7.50 21.76
CA GLN A 29 11.70 -8.43 22.40
C GLN A 29 11.23 -9.89 22.31
N ASN A 30 9.92 -10.11 22.27
CA ASN A 30 9.33 -11.44 22.22
C ASN A 30 9.21 -11.93 20.77
N GLU A 31 9.74 -13.12 20.49
CA GLU A 31 9.73 -13.71 19.15
C GLU A 31 8.32 -13.91 18.57
N LYS A 32 7.34 -14.30 19.40
CA LYS A 32 5.94 -14.41 18.96
C LYS A 32 5.39 -13.05 18.52
N THR A 33 5.71 -11.98 19.26
CA THR A 33 5.30 -10.61 18.91
C THR A 33 5.97 -10.14 17.62
N LYS A 34 7.26 -10.42 17.43
CA LYS A 34 7.96 -10.14 16.16
C LYS A 34 7.26 -10.82 14.99
N GLN A 35 6.90 -12.10 15.14
CA GLN A 35 6.25 -12.84 14.08
C GLN A 35 4.86 -12.27 13.74
N ILE A 36 4.08 -11.84 14.75
CA ILE A 36 2.79 -11.20 14.51
C ILE A 36 2.95 -9.92 13.68
N TYR A 37 3.86 -9.02 14.08
CA TYR A 37 4.09 -7.77 13.34
C TYR A 37 4.67 -8.01 11.94
N SER A 38 5.60 -8.95 11.80
CA SER A 38 6.19 -9.31 10.51
C SER A 38 5.15 -9.90 9.55
N ASN A 39 4.26 -10.77 10.04
CA ASN A 39 3.19 -11.35 9.23
C ASN A 39 2.21 -10.26 8.78
N ALA A 40 1.79 -9.39 9.70
CA ALA A 40 0.89 -8.29 9.35
C ALA A 40 1.54 -7.30 8.36
N ALA A 41 2.84 -7.01 8.48
CA ALA A 41 3.57 -6.19 7.52
C ALA A 41 3.61 -6.85 6.13
N ALA A 42 3.79 -8.18 6.06
CA ALA A 42 3.76 -8.94 4.82
C ALA A 42 2.38 -8.93 4.16
N GLU A 43 1.30 -9.13 4.93
CA GLU A 43 -0.07 -9.04 4.42
C GLU A 43 -0.38 -7.64 3.85
N ILE A 44 0.03 -6.58 4.54
CA ILE A 44 -0.15 -5.21 4.03
C ILE A 44 0.64 -5.00 2.74
N LYS A 45 1.86 -5.55 2.64
CA LYS A 45 2.68 -5.46 1.43
C LYS A 45 1.98 -6.09 0.22
N ASP A 46 1.34 -7.25 0.39
CA ASP A 46 0.59 -7.89 -0.69
C ASP A 46 -0.63 -7.06 -1.10
N ILE A 47 -1.33 -6.45 -0.14
CA ILE A 47 -2.44 -5.52 -0.41
C ILE A 47 -1.95 -4.29 -1.18
N ILE A 48 -0.80 -3.71 -0.81
CA ILE A 48 -0.19 -2.58 -1.52
C ILE A 48 0.05 -2.96 -2.98
N VAL A 49 0.65 -4.13 -3.25
CA VAL A 49 0.90 -4.59 -4.63
C VAL A 49 -0.40 -4.73 -5.42
N HIS A 50 -1.45 -5.28 -4.82
CA HIS A 50 -2.75 -5.41 -5.50
C HIS A 50 -3.38 -4.05 -5.81
N LEU A 51 -3.32 -3.10 -4.88
CA LEU A 51 -3.87 -1.76 -5.08
C LEU A 51 -3.06 -0.93 -6.06
N ASP A 52 -1.74 -1.10 -6.10
CA ASP A 52 -0.85 -0.44 -7.07
C ASP A 52 -1.18 -0.90 -8.51
N ASN A 53 -1.31 -2.21 -8.72
CA ASN A 53 -1.77 -2.77 -9.99
C ASN A 53 -3.15 -2.23 -10.39
N ARG A 54 -4.08 -2.14 -9.43
CA ARG A 54 -5.43 -1.60 -9.70
C ARG A 54 -5.37 -0.11 -10.04
N LEU A 55 -4.51 0.66 -9.38
CA LEU A 55 -4.30 2.07 -9.66
C LEU A 55 -3.81 2.26 -11.10
N THR A 56 -2.85 1.45 -11.55
CA THR A 56 -2.37 1.49 -12.94
C THR A 56 -3.50 1.27 -13.94
N THR A 57 -4.39 0.29 -13.71
CA THR A 57 -5.56 0.08 -14.58
C THR A 57 -6.50 1.28 -14.58
N ILE A 58 -6.79 1.88 -13.41
CA ILE A 58 -7.67 3.05 -13.30
C ILE A 58 -7.08 4.25 -14.06
N GLU A 59 -5.78 4.49 -13.93
CA GLU A 59 -5.12 5.59 -14.62
C GLU A 59 -5.19 5.44 -16.15
N GLN A 60 -5.14 4.21 -16.67
CA GLN A 60 -5.33 3.94 -18.11
C GLN A 60 -6.79 4.13 -18.56
N GLU A 61 -7.75 3.83 -17.69
CA GLU A 61 -9.18 3.95 -17.97
C GLU A 61 -9.66 5.41 -17.99
N GLU A 62 -9.04 6.31 -17.21
CA GLU A 62 -9.51 7.69 -17.07
C GLU A 62 -9.06 8.61 -18.21
N PRO A 63 -10.00 9.33 -18.89
CA PRO A 63 -9.72 10.10 -20.10
C PRO A 63 -8.76 11.28 -19.87
N GLN A 64 -8.67 11.82 -18.65
CA GLN A 64 -7.71 12.87 -18.35
C GLN A 64 -6.23 12.41 -18.38
N TYR A 65 -5.97 11.10 -18.27
CA TYR A 65 -4.63 10.53 -18.40
C TYR A 65 -4.30 10.07 -19.82
N ARG A 66 -5.32 9.74 -20.62
CA ARG A 66 -5.14 9.39 -22.05
C ARG A 66 -4.59 10.54 -22.91
N ASN A 67 -4.79 11.79 -22.49
CA ASN A 67 -4.36 12.98 -23.24
C ASN A 67 -2.97 13.51 -22.82
N LEU A 68 -2.30 12.88 -21.85
CA LEU A 68 -0.94 13.25 -21.42
C LEU A 68 0.16 12.56 -22.26
N GLU A 69 -0.21 11.67 -23.20
CA GLU A 69 0.71 10.95 -24.08
C GLU A 69 0.68 11.45 -25.55
N HIS A 70 0.47 12.75 -25.78
CA HIS A 70 0.61 13.36 -27.11
C HIS A 70 1.54 14.58 -27.10
#